data_AF-A0A3M1JDT0-F1
#
_entry.id   AF-A0A3M1JDT0-F1
#
_cell.length_a   1.000
_cell.length_b   1.000
_cell.length_c   1.000
_cell.angle_alpha   90.00
_cell.angle_beta   90.00
_cell.angle_gamma   90.00
#
_symmetry.space_group_name_H-M   'P 1'
#
loop_
_entity.id
_entity.type
_entity.pdbx_description
1 polymer ?
#
loop_
_entity_poly.entity_id
_entity_poly.type
_entity_poly.pdbx_seq_one_letter_code
_entity_poly.pdbx_strand_id
1 'polypeptide(L)'
;VFFLLDEILKGTNSRDRHTGAKALIRQLMASRGAGLIATHDLELGALEAEANGHIENWAIEVDIRNGELYFDYRLKRGVSKSFNATILMQQMGIKIE
;
A
#
# COMPACT_ATOMS: atom_id res chain seq x y z
N VAL A 1 -10.18 17.75 9.08
CA VAL A 1 -9.65 17.68 7.70
C VAL A 1 -9.89 16.26 7.18
N PHE A 2 -10.43 16.12 5.97
CA PHE A 2 -10.56 14.83 5.31
C PHE A 2 -9.58 14.75 4.13
N PHE A 3 -8.86 13.63 3.98
CA PHE A 3 -7.84 13.49 2.94
C PHE A 3 -7.90 12.12 2.25
N LEU A 4 -7.57 12.12 0.96
CA LEU A 4 -7.35 10.93 0.14
C LEU A 4 -6.01 11.12 -0.54
N LEU A 5 -5.07 10.23 -0.27
CA LEU A 5 -3.71 10.32 -0.78
C LEU A 5 -3.37 9.05 -1.55
N ASP A 6 -2.84 9.22 -2.76
CA ASP A 6 -2.47 8.12 -3.65
C ASP A 6 -0.98 8.23 -3.98
N GLU A 7 -0.18 7.23 -3.59
CA GLU A 7 1.26 7.12 -3.88
C GLU A 7 2.04 8.41 -3.56
N ILE A 8 1.99 8.82 -2.29
CA ILE A 8 2.62 10.05 -1.80
C ILE A 8 4.14 10.02 -2.05
N LEU A 9 4.70 11.16 -2.50
CA LEU A 9 6.13 11.34 -2.76
C LEU A 9 6.69 10.40 -3.84
N LYS A 10 5.88 10.05 -4.84
CA LYS A 10 6.34 9.38 -6.05
C LYS A 10 7.43 10.21 -6.75
N GLY A 11 8.53 9.56 -7.16
CA GLY A 11 9.63 10.20 -7.88
C GLY A 11 10.89 10.50 -7.06
N THR A 12 10.91 10.22 -5.76
CA THR A 12 12.14 10.24 -4.95
C THR A 12 12.71 8.83 -4.78
N ASN A 13 13.94 8.72 -4.27
CA ASN A 13 14.48 7.42 -3.87
C ASN A 13 13.60 6.78 -2.77
N SER A 14 13.66 5.45 -2.65
CA SER A 14 12.81 4.68 -1.75
C SER A 14 12.91 5.12 -0.29
N ARG A 15 14.12 5.44 0.19
CA ARG A 15 14.36 5.83 1.58
C ARG A 15 13.75 7.19 1.93
N ASP A 16 13.90 8.16 1.03
CA ASP A 16 13.35 9.51 1.21
C ASP A 16 11.84 9.49 1.13
N ARG A 17 11.28 8.68 0.21
CA ARG A 17 9.82 8.47 0.11
C ARG A 17 9.27 7.91 1.42
N HIS A 18 9.86 6.83 1.93
CA HIS A 18 9.45 6.20 3.18
C HIS A 18 9.48 7.19 4.34
N THR A 19 10.62 7.88 4.52
CA THR A 19 10.83 8.83 5.62
C THR A 19 9.83 9.99 5.55
N GLY A 20 9.64 10.56 4.36
CA GLY A 20 8.72 11.68 4.15
C GLY A 20 7.26 11.28 4.35
N ALA A 21 6.86 10.11 3.86
CA ALA A 21 5.50 9.59 4.05
C ALA A 21 5.22 9.30 5.54
N LYS A 22 6.17 8.70 6.27
CA LYS A 22 6.06 8.47 7.72
C LYS A 22 5.87 9.78 8.50
N ALA A 23 6.62 10.81 8.14
CA ALA A 23 6.51 12.14 8.75
C ALA A 23 5.15 12.79 8.47
N LEU A 24 4.68 12.75 7.22
CA LEU A 24 3.38 13.30 6.83
C LEU A 24 2.23 12.61 7.55
N ILE A 25 2.23 11.27 7.63
CA ILE A 25 1.19 10.50 8.33
C ILE A 25 1.11 10.92 9.81
N ARG A 26 2.26 11.03 10.48
CA ARG A 26 2.31 11.47 11.88
C ARG A 26 1.76 12.89 12.06
N GLN A 27 2.04 13.80 11.13
CA GLN A 27 1.49 15.15 11.14
C GLN A 27 -0.04 15.15 10.94
N LEU A 28 -0.55 14.31 10.02
CA LEU A 28 -1.98 14.17 9.77
C LEU A 28 -2.72 13.60 10.99
N MET A 29 -2.14 12.61 11.67
CA MET A 29 -2.67 12.08 12.93
C MET A 29 -2.80 13.16 14.00
N ALA A 30 -1.77 14.01 14.16
CA ALA A 30 -1.79 15.11 15.13
C ALA A 30 -2.87 16.17 14.81
N SER A 31 -3.24 16.32 13.54
CA SER A 31 -4.26 17.29 13.10
C SER A 31 -5.71 16.89 13.40
N ARG A 32 -5.95 15.71 14.03
CA ARG A 32 -7.29 15.09 14.18
C ARG A 32 -8.04 14.97 12.84
N GLY A 33 -7.29 14.80 11.75
CA GLY A 33 -7.83 14.51 10.43
C GLY A 33 -8.17 13.03 10.28
N ALA A 34 -9.00 12.70 9.31
CA ALA A 34 -9.32 11.33 8.91
C ALA A 34 -9.12 11.18 7.41
N GLY A 35 -8.69 10.00 6.94
CA GLY A 35 -8.45 9.83 5.53
C GLY A 35 -7.94 8.45 5.14
N LEU A 36 -7.71 8.29 3.85
CA LEU A 36 -7.19 7.06 3.24
C LEU A 36 -5.88 7.36 2.54
N ILE A 37 -4.96 6.40 2.60
CA ILE A 37 -3.66 6.45 1.95
C ILE A 37 -3.48 5.15 1.18
N ALA A 38 -3.34 5.24 -0.14
CA ALA A 38 -2.94 4.14 -1.01
C ALA A 38 -1.42 4.18 -1.21
N THR A 39 -0.75 3.04 -1.02
CA THR A 39 0.70 2.91 -1.15
C THR A 39 1.11 1.46 -1.43
N HIS A 40 2.16 1.28 -2.24
CA HIS A 40 2.88 0.02 -2.37
C HIS A 40 4.02 -0.17 -1.35
N ASP A 41 4.28 0.83 -0.50
CA ASP A 41 5.33 0.77 0.53
C ASP A 41 4.85 -0.02 1.76
N LEU A 42 5.28 -1.27 1.88
CA LEU A 42 4.97 -2.13 3.03
C LEU A 42 5.57 -1.63 4.35
N GLU A 43 6.67 -0.87 4.31
CA GLU A 43 7.26 -0.31 5.52
C GLU A 43 6.33 0.73 6.17
N LEU A 44 5.49 1.41 5.37
CA LEU A 44 4.42 2.26 5.92
C LEU A 44 3.34 1.45 6.63
N GLY A 45 3.05 0.23 6.18
CA GLY A 45 2.11 -0.68 6.84
C GLY A 45 2.52 -1.00 8.29
N ALA A 46 3.82 -1.01 8.59
CA ALA A 46 4.30 -1.24 9.96
C ALA A 46 3.85 -0.16 10.96
N LEU A 47 3.42 1.01 10.49
CA LEU A 47 2.91 2.09 11.34
C LEU A 47 1.65 1.71 12.13
N GLU A 48 0.82 0.79 11.64
CA GLU A 48 -0.38 0.34 12.35
C GLU A 48 -0.04 -0.12 13.78
N ALA A 49 1.08 -0.85 13.94
CA ALA A 49 1.54 -1.33 15.24
C ALA A 49 1.98 -0.20 16.20
N GLU A 50 2.48 0.92 15.66
CA GLU A 50 2.92 2.10 16.44
C GLU A 50 1.77 3.09 16.73
N ALA A 51 0.62 2.95 16.06
CA ALA A 51 -0.39 4.00 15.98
C ALA A 51 -1.48 3.96 17.08
N ASN A 52 -1.43 3.02 18.03
CA ASN A 52 -2.42 2.88 19.10
C ASN A 52 -3.88 2.91 18.59
N GLY A 53 -4.16 2.21 17.49
CA GLY A 53 -5.50 2.12 16.90
C GLY A 53 -5.93 3.30 16.02
N HIS A 54 -5.06 4.29 15.76
CA HIS A 54 -5.38 5.41 14.86
C HIS A 54 -5.13 5.10 13.37
N ILE A 55 -4.39 4.03 13.08
CA ILE A 55 -4.13 3.54 11.72
C ILE A 55 -4.64 2.12 11.66
N GLU A 56 -5.28 1.76 10.54
CA GLU A 56 -5.65 0.40 10.22
C GLU A 56 -5.17 0.06 8.80
N ASN A 57 -4.55 -1.11 8.64
CA ASN A 57 -4.15 -1.57 7.31
C ASN A 57 -5.28 -2.33 6.63
N TRP A 58 -5.46 -2.01 5.35
CA TRP A 58 -6.39 -2.69 4.46
C TRP A 58 -5.74 -2.88 3.10
N ALA A 59 -6.00 -4.03 2.49
CA ALA A 59 -5.47 -4.39 1.18
C ALA A 59 -6.53 -5.03 0.30
N ILE A 60 -6.37 -4.87 -1.01
CA ILE A 60 -7.07 -5.67 -2.01
C ILE A 60 -6.08 -6.73 -2.46
N GLU A 61 -6.44 -8.01 -2.29
CA GLU A 61 -5.58 -9.13 -2.65
C GLU A 61 -5.86 -9.58 -4.08
N VAL A 62 -4.81 -10.10 -4.73
CA VAL A 62 -4.90 -10.68 -6.07
C VAL A 62 -4.76 -12.19 -5.97
N ASP A 63 -5.79 -12.90 -6.45
CA ASP A 63 -5.75 -14.35 -6.58
C ASP A 63 -5.24 -14.74 -7.98
N ILE A 64 -4.70 -15.95 -8.10
CA ILE A 64 -4.43 -16.57 -9.41
C ILE A 64 -5.44 -17.69 -9.60
N ARG A 65 -6.20 -17.62 -10.69
CA ARG A 65 -7.18 -18.65 -11.05
C ARG A 65 -6.94 -19.05 -12.49
N ASN A 66 -6.65 -20.33 -12.73
CA ASN A 66 -6.39 -20.86 -14.06
C ASN A 66 -5.28 -20.12 -14.84
N GLY A 67 -4.25 -19.62 -14.15
CA GLY A 67 -3.17 -18.86 -14.77
C GLY A 67 -3.52 -17.40 -15.10
N GLU A 68 -4.69 -16.92 -14.66
CA GLU A 68 -5.13 -15.54 -14.80
C GLU A 68 -5.20 -14.83 -13.44
N LEU A 69 -4.91 -13.53 -13.44
CA LEU A 69 -5.06 -12.68 -12.27
C LEU A 69 -6.54 -12.39 -12.03
N TYR A 70 -7.00 -12.70 -10.82
CA TYR A 70 -8.36 -12.46 -10.38
C TYR A 70 -8.37 -11.44 -9.23
N PHE A 71 -9.08 -10.34 -9.45
CA PHE A 71 -9.28 -9.27 -8.47
C PHE A 71 -10.72 -9.34 -7.97
N ASP A 72 -10.91 -9.60 -6.68
CA ASP A 72 -12.26 -9.61 -6.08
C ASP A 72 -12.75 -8.21 -5.68
N TYR A 73 -11.87 -7.21 -5.76
CA TYR A 73 -12.11 -5.82 -5.39
C TYR A 73 -12.63 -5.64 -3.94
N ARG A 74 -12.28 -6.56 -3.04
CA ARG A 74 -12.68 -6.50 -1.63
C ARG A 74 -11.52 -6.05 -0.75
N LEU A 75 -11.82 -5.12 0.16
CA LEU A 75 -10.90 -4.73 1.22
C LEU A 75 -10.80 -5.84 2.27
N LYS A 76 -9.58 -6.28 2.54
CA LYS A 76 -9.23 -7.29 3.54
C LYS A 76 -8.30 -6.65 4.55
N ARG A 77 -8.48 -6.94 5.83
CA ARG A 77 -7.65 -6.37 6.90
C ARG A 77 -6.21 -6.88 6.78
N GLY A 78 -5.26 -5.97 6.97
CA GLY A 78 -3.82 -6.21 6.88
C GLY A 78 -3.18 -5.64 5.62
N VAL A 79 -1.88 -5.87 5.48
CA VAL A 79 -1.10 -5.50 4.30
C VAL A 79 -1.22 -6.57 3.20
N SER A 80 -1.00 -6.17 1.94
CA SER A 80 -1.01 -7.11 0.82
C SER A 80 0.06 -8.18 1.00
N LYS A 81 -0.33 -9.44 0.85
CA LYS A 81 0.57 -10.61 0.91
C LYS A 81 1.01 -11.08 -0.46
N SER A 82 0.30 -10.65 -1.50
CA SER A 82 0.52 -11.07 -2.88
C SER A 82 1.52 -10.15 -3.59
N PHE A 83 2.72 -10.67 -3.85
CA PHE A 83 3.70 -10.05 -4.77
C PHE A 83 3.56 -10.66 -6.17
N ASN A 84 2.37 -10.55 -6.75
CA ASN A 84 2.04 -11.26 -8.00
C ASN A 84 2.43 -10.47 -9.28
N ALA A 85 3.29 -9.45 -9.15
CA ALA A 85 3.78 -8.66 -10.28
C ALA A 85 4.50 -9.53 -11.31
N THR A 86 5.17 -10.61 -10.88
CA THR A 86 5.87 -11.55 -11.76
C THR A 86 4.92 -12.23 -12.75
N ILE A 87 3.74 -12.65 -12.32
CA ILE A 87 2.76 -13.31 -13.19
C ILE A 87 2.16 -12.31 -14.17
N LEU A 88 1.85 -11.09 -13.69
CA LEU A 88 1.42 -10.01 -14.57
C LEU A 88 2.46 -9.76 -15.68
N MET A 89 3.74 -9.66 -15.30
CA MET A 89 4.83 -9.43 -16.24
C MET A 89 5.00 -10.59 -17.21
N GLN A 90 4.89 -11.84 -16.75
CA GLN A 90 4.90 -13.03 -17.62
C GLN A 90 3.73 -13.03 -18.63
N GLN A 91 2.51 -12.67 -18.21
CA GLN A 91 1.35 -12.51 -19.10
C GLN A 91 1.53 -11.39 -20.12
N MET A 92 2.28 -10.33 -19.77
CA MET A 92 2.67 -9.26 -20.69
C MET A 92 3.76 -9.69 -21.69
N GLY A 93 4.22 -10.95 -21.64
CA GLY A 93 5.29 -11.48 -22.50
C GLY A 93 6.70 -11.16 -22.02
N ILE A 94 6.86 -10.65 -20.80
CA ILE A 94 8.17 -10.36 -20.20
C ILE A 94 8.74 -11.66 -19.64
N LYS A 95 9.94 -12.04 -20.10
CA LYS A 95 10.66 -13.19 -19.58
C LYS A 95 11.32 -12.80 -18.26
N ILE A 96 10.87 -13.40 -17.17
CA ILE A 96 11.45 -13.24 -15.82
C ILE A 96 12.11 -14.57 -15.47
N GLU A 97 13.40 -14.51 -15.08
CA GLU A 97 14.21 -15.64 -14.60
C GLU A 97 14.00 -15.90 -13.10
#